data_AF-A0A4Y6ICR7-F1
#
_entry.id   AF-A0A4Y6ICR7-F1
#
_cell.length_a   1.000
_cell.length_b   1.000
_cell.length_c   1.000
_cell.angle_alpha   90.00
_cell.angle_beta   90.00
_cell.angle_gamma   90.00
#
_symmetry.space_group_name_H-M   'P 1'
#
loop_
_entity.id
_entity.type
_entity.pdbx_description
1 polymer ?
#
loop_
_entity_poly.entity_id
_entity_poly.type
_entity_poly.pdbx_seq_one_letter_code
_entity_poly.pdbx_strand_id
1 'polypeptide(L)'
;MNSKVISIEDWDAIDGFSPAVRDPAGYEIRLKEVLEEFNAEKNDPNTPFISWGYHHYMHGDNMSRAYLDKLAPDFPVIIWHRSCHEFFLNTAALKLTGITEAQVAKMSESAQKQLDYAKGHFFEQGAMAVLGNLTPYMATPEKFKQGLEFTEKYYHRNGITLAAEPGGFFSKPLQDIINSVYGDDATPFNHLFMADGKTFAARNPSDAAALIKDTEQVIDWGKGRTAYMPKQVKLLSDGAIYSQLMMKDGYTDGHHGAWIMDPPVLDYAFQSYWDAGYQIHVHNNGDAGLDVLLQSLEKAVARNPRQDHRAVLVHFGFAHPEQIKRWICSGGIVSSNPYYVTALAGPYAKMGIGADRAQFITPNAEVLKNGGSLSFHSDMPMAPAKPLQLMWAGVNRLTYEGDVAGPTQKVSVEAALKAITINAAYSIQQEKTVGSIEVGKDANLTILEQSPFDVAPTQLKEIKVSGTMLEGRMQPVDQAAKVQPKVTGKAGLNPVAEMNELNEVVHNSLYSQLSHKHAH
;
A
#
# COMPACT_ATOMS: atom_id res chain seq x y z
N MET A 1 5.13 17.09 2.51
CA MET A 1 4.81 15.99 3.45
C MET A 1 4.91 16.48 4.90
N ASN A 2 3.99 16.08 5.77
CA ASN A 2 4.00 16.44 7.20
C ASN A 2 4.99 15.63 8.05
N SER A 3 5.53 14.55 7.49
CA SER A 3 6.58 13.73 8.09
C SER A 3 7.85 13.82 7.24
N LYS A 4 9.01 13.83 7.89
CA LYS A 4 10.30 13.62 7.20
C LYS A 4 10.43 12.13 6.86
N VAL A 5 10.73 11.81 5.60
CA VAL A 5 10.91 10.42 5.15
C VAL A 5 12.35 10.00 5.41
N ILE A 6 12.55 8.97 6.24
CA ILE A 6 13.83 8.28 6.45
C ILE A 6 13.53 6.79 6.36
N SER A 7 13.64 6.21 5.17
CA SER A 7 13.23 4.84 4.89
C SER A 7 14.35 4.01 4.25
N ILE A 8 14.13 2.70 4.16
CA ILE A 8 15.08 1.74 3.56
C ILE A 8 15.09 1.77 2.02
N GLU A 9 14.20 2.58 1.43
CA GLU A 9 14.02 2.71 -0.01
C GLU A 9 14.15 4.16 -0.46
N ASP A 10 14.49 4.34 -1.74
CA ASP A 10 14.47 5.66 -2.35
C ASP A 10 13.02 6.12 -2.53
N TRP A 11 12.72 7.32 -2.06
CA TRP A 11 11.41 7.95 -2.20
C TRP A 11 11.48 9.17 -3.10
N ASP A 12 11.11 8.96 -4.36
CA ASP A 12 10.92 10.00 -5.37
C ASP A 12 9.47 10.50 -5.33
N ALA A 13 9.20 11.48 -4.47
CA ALA A 13 7.90 12.08 -4.23
C ALA A 13 7.68 13.32 -5.14
N ILE A 14 6.48 13.92 -5.11
CA ILE A 14 6.18 15.14 -5.87
C ILE A 14 6.93 16.36 -5.30
N ASP A 15 7.20 16.37 -4.00
CA ASP A 15 7.80 17.47 -3.25
C ASP A 15 9.31 17.27 -2.97
N GLY A 16 9.91 16.19 -3.47
CA GLY A 16 11.35 15.98 -3.38
C GLY A 16 11.76 14.52 -3.40
N PHE A 17 13.09 14.31 -3.37
CA PHE A 17 13.71 13.01 -3.29
C PHE A 17 14.26 12.76 -1.89
N SER A 18 13.93 11.62 -1.29
CA SER A 18 14.53 11.13 -0.04
C SER A 18 15.34 9.87 -0.34
N PRO A 19 16.68 9.91 -0.19
CA PRO A 19 17.52 8.74 -0.46
C PRO A 19 17.29 7.64 0.58
N ALA A 20 17.43 6.38 0.15
CA ALA A 20 17.40 5.23 1.03
C ALA A 20 18.49 5.29 2.11
N VAL A 21 18.14 4.87 3.32
CA VAL A 21 19.06 4.65 4.43
C VAL A 21 18.92 3.19 4.86
N ARG A 22 19.99 2.39 4.79
CA ARG A 22 19.90 0.92 4.89
C ARG A 22 20.78 0.31 5.98
N ASP A 23 21.29 1.15 6.87
CA ASP A 23 22.12 0.72 7.98
C ASP A 23 21.84 1.60 9.24
N PRO A 24 22.14 1.08 10.45
CA PRO A 24 21.87 1.81 11.69
C PRO A 24 22.62 3.14 11.82
N ALA A 25 23.88 3.20 11.38
CA ALA A 25 24.70 4.40 11.52
C ALA A 25 24.19 5.52 10.60
N GLY A 26 23.86 5.18 9.35
CA GLY A 26 23.22 6.10 8.41
C GLY A 26 21.89 6.62 8.94
N TYR A 27 21.09 5.77 9.59
CA TYR A 27 19.81 6.19 10.16
C TYR A 27 20.00 7.15 11.34
N GLU A 28 20.93 6.86 12.24
CA GLU A 28 21.26 7.75 13.36
C GLU A 28 21.75 9.13 12.87
N ILE A 29 22.63 9.15 11.87
CA ILE A 29 23.11 10.41 11.26
C ILE A 29 21.94 11.18 10.69
N ARG A 30 21.13 10.54 9.83
CA ARG A 30 20.03 11.23 9.16
C ARG A 30 18.96 11.72 10.13
N LEU A 31 18.65 10.94 11.16
CA LEU A 31 17.69 11.32 12.20
C LEU A 31 18.18 12.55 12.97
N LYS A 32 19.47 12.61 13.36
CA LYS A 32 20.04 13.78 14.04
C LYS A 32 19.95 15.03 13.18
N GLU A 33 20.34 14.93 11.90
CA GLU A 33 20.27 16.07 10.96
C GLU A 33 18.85 16.65 10.89
N VAL A 34 17.82 15.82 10.71
CA VAL A 34 16.45 16.34 10.58
C VAL A 34 15.84 16.82 11.90
N LEU A 35 16.29 16.29 13.04
CA LEU A 35 15.92 16.80 14.37
C LEU A 35 16.55 18.17 14.62
N GLU A 36 17.81 18.36 14.23
CA GLU A 36 18.50 19.65 14.30
C GLU A 36 17.85 20.69 13.37
N GLU A 37 17.52 20.32 12.12
CA GLU A 37 16.74 21.15 11.19
C GLU A 37 15.42 21.60 11.84
N PHE A 38 14.65 20.66 12.38
CA PHE A 38 13.35 20.95 12.99
C PHE A 38 13.45 21.86 14.23
N ASN A 39 14.48 21.66 15.06
CA ASN A 39 14.71 22.50 16.24
C ASN A 39 15.12 23.93 15.84
N ALA A 40 15.93 24.07 14.78
CA ALA A 40 16.40 25.36 14.28
C ALA A 40 15.28 26.24 13.71
N GLU A 41 14.21 25.64 13.18
CA GLU A 41 13.02 26.34 12.67
C GLU A 41 12.21 27.06 13.76
N LYS A 42 12.50 26.80 15.06
CA LYS A 42 11.77 27.37 16.21
C LYS A 42 10.25 27.16 16.12
N ASN A 43 9.88 25.93 15.77
CA ASN A 43 8.49 25.50 15.70
C ASN A 43 7.74 25.69 17.03
N ASP A 44 6.40 25.78 16.97
CA ASP A 44 5.55 25.82 18.16
C ASP A 44 5.88 24.61 19.07
N PRO A 45 6.08 24.79 20.39
CA PRO A 45 6.34 23.70 21.33
C PRO A 45 5.30 22.56 21.30
N ASN A 46 4.09 22.82 20.80
CA ASN A 46 3.00 21.84 20.64
C ASN A 46 2.99 21.15 19.27
N THR A 47 3.91 21.52 18.37
CA THR A 47 4.10 20.85 17.08
C THR A 47 5.14 19.75 17.26
N PRO A 48 4.78 18.46 17.14
CA PRO A 48 5.76 17.39 17.19
C PRO A 48 6.57 17.31 15.90
N PHE A 49 7.83 16.93 16.04
CA PHE A 49 8.57 16.34 14.94
C PHE A 49 7.99 14.96 14.63
N ILE A 50 7.74 14.68 13.35
CA ILE A 50 7.26 13.39 12.88
C ILE A 50 8.17 12.90 11.75
N SER A 51 8.66 11.67 11.86
CA SER A 51 9.29 10.98 10.73
C SER A 51 8.57 9.68 10.41
N TRP A 52 8.65 9.24 9.15
CA TRP A 52 8.18 7.94 8.71
C TRP A 52 9.30 7.17 8.01
N GLY A 53 9.32 5.84 8.18
CA GLY A 53 10.18 4.93 7.43
C GLY A 53 11.20 4.15 8.26
N TYR A 54 11.25 4.37 9.57
CA TYR A 54 12.09 3.59 10.49
C TYR A 54 11.78 2.10 10.38
N HIS A 55 12.82 1.27 10.24
CA HIS A 55 12.70 -0.18 10.09
C HIS A 55 13.75 -0.88 10.94
N HIS A 56 13.35 -1.48 12.06
CA HIS A 56 14.28 -1.98 13.09
C HIS A 56 15.31 -3.00 12.59
N TYR A 57 14.95 -3.91 11.67
CA TYR A 57 15.91 -4.84 11.09
C TYR A 57 17.04 -4.17 10.28
N MET A 58 16.82 -2.97 9.73
CA MET A 58 17.79 -2.28 8.86
C MET A 58 18.42 -1.07 9.56
N HIS A 59 17.66 -0.40 10.42
CA HIS A 59 18.05 0.83 11.13
C HIS A 59 18.51 0.56 12.56
N GLY A 60 18.50 -0.69 13.02
CA GLY A 60 18.85 -1.09 14.39
C GLY A 60 17.62 -1.19 15.30
N ASP A 61 17.73 -1.92 16.40
CA ASP A 61 16.64 -2.23 17.35
C ASP A 61 16.64 -1.34 18.61
N ASN A 62 17.48 -0.31 18.63
CA ASN A 62 17.70 0.56 19.78
C ASN A 62 16.67 1.69 19.92
N MET A 63 15.76 1.85 18.95
CA MET A 63 14.72 2.88 19.00
C MET A 63 13.88 2.73 20.26
N SER A 64 13.84 3.79 21.05
CA SER A 64 13.15 3.82 22.33
C SER A 64 12.93 5.25 22.79
N ARG A 65 12.00 5.43 23.71
CA ARG A 65 11.76 6.68 24.43
C ARG A 65 13.07 7.30 24.97
N ALA A 66 13.89 6.50 25.65
CA ALA A 66 15.15 6.97 26.23
C ALA A 66 16.17 7.40 25.16
N TYR A 67 16.24 6.69 24.03
CA TYR A 67 17.08 7.08 22.91
C TYR A 67 16.62 8.41 22.30
N LEU A 68 15.32 8.58 22.09
CA LEU A 68 14.76 9.81 21.54
C LEU A 68 14.90 10.99 22.53
N ASP A 69 14.72 10.78 23.83
CA ASP A 69 14.94 11.80 24.86
C ASP A 69 16.39 12.30 24.87
N LYS A 70 17.36 11.43 24.57
CA LYS A 70 18.78 11.82 24.44
C LYS A 70 19.03 12.71 23.21
N LEU A 71 18.33 12.45 22.10
CA LEU A 71 18.51 13.21 20.85
C LEU A 71 17.73 14.52 20.82
N ALA A 72 16.53 14.53 21.40
CA ALA A 72 15.60 15.65 21.38
C ALA A 72 14.87 15.76 22.73
N PRO A 73 15.53 16.29 23.78
CA PRO A 73 14.94 16.41 25.11
C PRO A 73 13.87 17.51 25.19
N ASP A 74 13.96 18.52 24.33
CA ASP A 74 13.23 19.79 24.51
C ASP A 74 11.92 19.87 23.70
N PHE A 75 11.66 18.92 22.80
CA PHE A 75 10.46 18.93 21.96
C PHE A 75 9.89 17.54 21.68
N PRO A 76 8.59 17.43 21.37
CA PRO A 76 7.92 16.17 21.07
C PRO A 76 8.45 15.50 19.78
N VAL A 77 8.79 14.21 19.86
CA VAL A 77 9.23 13.38 18.72
C VAL A 77 8.36 12.14 18.59
N ILE A 78 7.81 11.94 17.39
CA ILE A 78 7.04 10.76 17.00
C ILE A 78 7.74 10.08 15.82
N ILE A 79 8.22 8.86 16.00
CA ILE A 79 8.77 8.04 14.92
C ILE A 79 7.67 7.06 14.49
N TRP A 80 7.22 7.19 13.25
CA TRP A 80 6.28 6.27 12.64
C TRP A 80 7.04 5.16 11.91
N HIS A 81 6.83 3.92 12.34
CA HIS A 81 7.50 2.76 11.76
C HIS A 81 7.10 2.56 10.30
N ARG A 82 8.01 1.97 9.50
CA ARG A 82 7.86 1.72 8.07
C ARG A 82 6.63 0.89 7.71
N SER A 83 6.16 0.05 8.64
CA SER A 83 4.93 -0.74 8.48
C SER A 83 3.65 0.08 8.56
N CYS A 84 3.72 1.34 9.02
CA CYS A 84 2.59 2.16 9.45
C CYS A 84 1.80 1.66 10.68
N HIS A 85 2.15 0.49 11.23
CA HIS A 85 1.44 -0.17 12.33
C HIS A 85 2.08 0.07 13.70
N GLU A 86 3.15 0.88 13.77
CA GLU A 86 3.88 1.09 15.02
C GLU A 86 4.38 2.52 15.19
N PHE A 87 4.43 2.97 16.44
CA PHE A 87 4.93 4.29 16.81
C PHE A 87 5.93 4.20 17.96
N PHE A 88 6.96 5.05 17.91
CA PHE A 88 7.85 5.32 19.03
C PHE A 88 7.74 6.79 19.44
N LEU A 89 7.54 7.03 20.73
CA LEU A 89 7.35 8.36 21.30
C LEU A 89 8.41 8.66 22.36
N ASN A 90 8.96 9.88 22.33
CA ASN A 90 9.77 10.41 23.44
C ASN A 90 8.90 10.90 24.61
N THR A 91 9.52 11.30 25.73
CA THR A 91 8.81 11.80 26.91
C THR A 91 7.95 13.02 26.59
N ALA A 92 8.47 13.96 25.81
CA ALA A 92 7.75 15.16 25.43
C ALA A 92 6.50 14.85 24.58
N ALA A 93 6.57 13.88 23.66
CA ALA A 93 5.44 13.42 22.86
C ALA A 93 4.38 12.69 23.68
N LEU A 94 4.77 11.83 24.63
CA LEU A 94 3.79 11.20 25.55
C LEU A 94 3.04 12.25 26.37
N LYS A 95 3.74 13.31 26.82
CA LYS A 95 3.12 14.43 27.54
C LYS A 95 2.16 15.23 26.64
N LEU A 96 2.59 15.57 25.42
CA LEU A 96 1.79 16.32 24.45
C LEU A 96 0.50 15.57 24.10
N THR A 97 0.61 14.29 23.79
CA THR A 97 -0.50 13.43 23.36
C THR A 97 -1.40 12.99 24.53
N GLY A 98 -0.96 13.24 25.76
CA GLY A 98 -1.67 12.88 26.97
C GLY A 98 -1.72 11.38 27.23
N ILE A 99 -0.85 10.57 26.60
CA ILE A 99 -0.77 9.11 26.79
C ILE A 99 -0.07 8.81 28.11
N THR A 100 -0.80 8.24 29.06
CA THR A 100 -0.34 7.93 30.42
C THR A 100 -0.36 6.44 30.71
N GLU A 101 0.50 6.00 31.64
CA GLU A 101 0.51 4.61 32.13
C GLU A 101 -0.87 4.18 32.66
N ALA A 102 -1.59 5.09 33.32
CA ALA A 102 -2.94 4.84 33.84
C ALA A 102 -4.00 4.65 32.74
N GLN A 103 -3.83 5.26 31.55
CA GLN A 103 -4.69 4.98 30.40
C GLN A 103 -4.33 3.65 29.75
N VAL A 104 -3.03 3.37 29.59
CA VAL A 104 -2.53 2.11 29.03
C VAL A 104 -3.04 0.91 29.84
N ALA A 105 -3.00 1.00 31.17
CA ALA A 105 -3.52 -0.05 32.07
C ALA A 105 -5.03 -0.33 31.93
N LYS A 106 -5.79 0.55 31.28
CA LYS A 106 -7.23 0.38 31.02
C LYS A 106 -7.55 -0.15 29.62
N MET A 107 -6.56 -0.30 28.75
CA MET A 107 -6.76 -0.85 27.41
C MET A 107 -7.09 -2.35 27.47
N SER A 108 -7.56 -2.93 26.35
CA SER A 108 -7.82 -4.38 26.29
C SER A 108 -6.54 -5.19 26.53
N GLU A 109 -6.68 -6.44 26.99
CA GLU A 109 -5.54 -7.33 27.21
C GLU A 109 -4.68 -7.52 25.95
N SER A 110 -5.34 -7.63 24.78
CA SER A 110 -4.65 -7.72 23.49
C SER A 110 -3.82 -6.48 23.19
N ALA A 111 -4.38 -5.28 23.40
CA ALA A 111 -3.64 -4.03 23.21
C ALA A 111 -2.47 -3.87 24.20
N GLN A 112 -2.65 -4.26 25.47
CA GLN A 112 -1.59 -4.20 26.49
C GLN A 112 -0.41 -5.14 26.16
N LYS A 113 -0.68 -6.28 25.52
CA LYS A 113 0.37 -7.20 25.03
C LYS A 113 1.11 -6.68 23.79
N GLN A 114 0.57 -5.66 23.13
CA GLN A 114 1.09 -5.09 21.88
C GLN A 114 1.60 -3.65 22.04
N LEU A 115 2.16 -3.35 23.22
CA LEU A 115 2.86 -2.10 23.51
C LEU A 115 3.91 -2.29 24.61
N ASP A 116 4.89 -1.39 24.66
CA ASP A 116 5.84 -1.21 25.75
C ASP A 116 5.88 0.28 26.12
N TYR A 117 5.14 0.64 27.18
CA TYR A 117 5.03 2.04 27.62
C TYR A 117 6.37 2.63 28.08
N ALA A 118 7.24 1.82 28.69
CA ALA A 118 8.55 2.26 29.15
C ALA A 118 9.46 2.64 27.97
N LYS A 119 9.40 1.85 26.89
CA LYS A 119 10.07 2.17 25.62
C LYS A 119 9.32 3.18 24.77
N GLY A 120 8.10 3.56 25.13
CA GLY A 120 7.24 4.43 24.31
C GLY A 120 6.88 3.80 22.96
N HIS A 121 6.83 2.47 22.87
CA HIS A 121 6.59 1.71 21.66
C HIS A 121 5.17 1.14 21.67
N PHE A 122 4.42 1.34 20.60
CA PHE A 122 3.06 0.85 20.44
C PHE A 122 2.94 0.20 19.06
N PHE A 123 2.44 -1.03 18.96
CA PHE A 123 2.31 -1.74 17.68
C PHE A 123 0.94 -2.42 17.56
N GLU A 124 0.49 -2.70 16.33
CA GLU A 124 -0.77 -3.40 16.03
C GLU A 124 -1.98 -2.88 16.86
N GLN A 125 -2.59 -3.68 17.74
CA GLN A 125 -3.73 -3.26 18.56
C GLN A 125 -3.34 -2.19 19.60
N GLY A 126 -2.10 -2.22 20.10
CA GLY A 126 -1.58 -1.17 20.98
C GLY A 126 -1.44 0.17 20.25
N ALA A 127 -0.97 0.15 19.00
CA ALA A 127 -0.93 1.34 18.14
C ALA A 127 -2.33 1.87 17.81
N MET A 128 -3.28 0.97 17.49
CA MET A 128 -4.68 1.35 17.26
C MET A 128 -5.31 1.99 18.50
N ALA A 129 -5.00 1.49 19.71
CA ALA A 129 -5.54 2.00 20.96
C ALA A 129 -5.08 3.43 21.29
N VAL A 130 -3.93 3.87 20.79
CA VAL A 130 -3.40 5.24 20.99
C VAL A 130 -3.62 6.16 19.79
N LEU A 131 -4.16 5.66 18.68
CA LEU A 131 -4.28 6.45 17.43
C LEU A 131 -5.12 7.72 17.62
N GLY A 132 -6.17 7.67 18.46
CA GLY A 132 -6.98 8.85 18.78
C GLY A 132 -6.21 9.97 19.47
N ASN A 133 -5.16 9.63 20.24
CA ASN A 133 -4.26 10.61 20.87
C ASN A 133 -3.26 11.22 19.88
N LEU A 134 -2.84 10.45 18.88
CA LEU A 134 -1.84 10.86 17.87
C LEU A 134 -2.45 11.68 16.73
N THR A 135 -3.65 11.31 16.30
CA THR A 135 -4.33 11.86 15.10
C THR A 135 -4.39 13.40 15.08
N PRO A 136 -4.71 14.11 16.19
CA PRO A 136 -4.77 15.58 16.19
C PRO A 136 -3.46 16.27 15.79
N TYR A 137 -2.32 15.58 15.92
CA TYR A 137 -1.01 16.15 15.63
C TYR A 137 -0.45 15.70 14.27
N MET A 138 -0.80 14.48 13.87
CA MET A 138 -0.30 13.84 12.65
C MET A 138 -1.17 14.11 11.42
N ALA A 139 -2.50 14.21 11.59
CA ALA A 139 -3.46 14.24 10.49
C ALA A 139 -4.59 15.25 10.76
N THR A 140 -4.26 16.52 10.98
CA THR A 140 -5.27 17.59 10.98
C THR A 140 -6.01 17.63 9.64
N PRO A 141 -7.24 18.17 9.57
CA PRO A 141 -7.97 18.28 8.30
C PRO A 141 -7.16 18.95 7.18
N GLU A 142 -6.41 20.01 7.49
CA GLU A 142 -5.55 20.71 6.54
C GLU A 142 -4.40 19.83 6.07
N LYS A 143 -3.71 19.17 7.01
CA LYS A 143 -2.62 18.24 6.72
C LYS A 143 -3.07 17.05 5.88
N PHE A 144 -4.27 16.53 6.18
CA PHE A 144 -4.88 15.44 5.44
C PHE A 144 -5.23 15.88 4.01
N LYS A 145 -5.84 17.07 3.85
CA LYS A 145 -6.13 17.65 2.54
C LYS A 145 -4.86 17.81 1.68
N GLN A 146 -3.78 18.34 2.25
CA GLN A 146 -2.48 18.46 1.57
C GLN A 146 -1.93 17.08 1.14
N GLY A 147 -2.12 16.04 1.95
CA GLY A 147 -1.75 14.67 1.61
C GLY A 147 -2.55 14.11 0.43
N LEU A 148 -3.84 14.43 0.35
CA LEU A 148 -4.70 14.07 -0.77
C LEU A 148 -4.27 14.81 -2.05
N GLU A 149 -4.06 16.14 -1.98
CA GLU A 149 -3.58 16.94 -3.12
C GLU A 149 -2.19 16.47 -3.63
N PHE A 150 -1.32 16.02 -2.71
CA PHE A 150 -0.07 15.35 -3.07
C PHE A 150 -0.32 14.06 -3.83
N THR A 151 -1.21 13.20 -3.30
CA THR A 151 -1.50 11.89 -3.87
C THR A 151 -2.16 12.00 -5.24
N GLU A 152 -3.01 13.01 -5.43
CA GLU A 152 -3.62 13.32 -6.72
C GLU A 152 -2.55 13.51 -7.81
N LYS A 153 -1.59 14.40 -7.55
CA LYS A 153 -0.46 14.67 -8.44
C LYS A 153 0.45 13.44 -8.59
N TYR A 154 0.66 12.71 -7.50
CA TYR A 154 1.51 11.53 -7.49
C TYR A 154 0.92 10.41 -8.35
N TYR A 155 -0.38 10.14 -8.27
CA TYR A 155 -1.08 9.15 -9.09
C TYR A 155 -1.02 9.53 -10.57
N HIS A 156 -1.32 10.79 -10.89
CA HIS A 156 -1.26 11.28 -12.26
C HIS A 156 0.11 11.14 -12.89
N ARG A 157 1.16 11.59 -12.18
CA ARG A 157 2.56 11.50 -12.63
C ARG A 157 2.97 10.06 -12.97
N ASN A 158 2.35 9.07 -12.32
CA ASN A 158 2.66 7.66 -12.49
C ASN A 158 1.65 6.91 -13.36
N GLY A 159 0.74 7.61 -14.04
CA GLY A 159 -0.17 7.02 -15.02
C GLY A 159 -1.35 6.25 -14.40
N ILE A 160 -1.79 6.59 -13.19
CA ILE A 160 -2.93 5.93 -12.56
C ILE A 160 -4.21 6.66 -12.96
N THR A 161 -5.14 5.95 -13.61
CA THR A 161 -6.47 6.45 -14.00
C THR A 161 -7.61 5.86 -13.16
N LEU A 162 -7.34 4.79 -12.41
CA LEU A 162 -8.27 4.18 -11.46
C LEU A 162 -7.48 3.67 -10.26
N ALA A 163 -7.91 4.06 -9.06
CA ALA A 163 -7.40 3.54 -7.80
C ALA A 163 -8.54 2.91 -6.99
N ALA A 164 -8.23 1.89 -6.19
CA ALA A 164 -9.18 1.26 -5.27
C ALA A 164 -8.56 1.19 -3.87
N GLU A 165 -9.22 1.83 -2.89
CA GLU A 165 -8.83 1.84 -1.48
C GLU A 165 -9.53 0.67 -0.75
N PRO A 166 -8.78 -0.33 -0.28
CA PRO A 166 -9.36 -1.41 0.51
C PRO A 166 -9.52 -1.00 1.98
N GLY A 167 -10.76 -0.94 2.48
CA GLY A 167 -11.03 -0.80 3.92
C GLY A 167 -10.75 0.60 4.48
N GLY A 168 -11.17 1.63 3.73
CA GLY A 168 -11.03 3.04 4.13
C GLY A 168 -11.61 3.35 5.52
N PHE A 169 -11.29 4.53 6.05
CA PHE A 169 -11.73 4.90 7.39
C PHE A 169 -13.25 5.00 7.49
N PHE A 170 -13.86 4.31 8.45
CA PHE A 170 -15.28 4.49 8.80
C PHE A 170 -15.51 5.86 9.48
N SER A 171 -15.43 6.93 8.70
CA SER A 171 -15.56 8.32 9.13
C SER A 171 -16.10 9.17 8.00
N LYS A 172 -17.39 9.53 8.08
CA LYS A 172 -18.04 10.38 7.09
C LYS A 172 -17.35 11.75 6.92
N PRO A 173 -16.89 12.44 7.99
CA PRO A 173 -16.12 13.68 7.83
C PRO A 173 -14.82 13.51 7.04
N LEU A 174 -14.08 12.41 7.25
CA LEU A 174 -12.87 12.14 6.46
C LEU A 174 -13.23 11.88 4.99
N GLN A 175 -14.29 11.11 4.74
CA GLN A 175 -14.78 10.89 3.38
C GLN A 175 -15.21 12.21 2.70
N ASP A 176 -15.82 13.15 3.43
CA ASP A 176 -16.18 14.46 2.86
C ASP A 176 -14.93 15.28 2.48
N ILE A 177 -13.84 15.19 3.24
CA ILE A 177 -12.56 15.82 2.87
C ILE A 177 -11.98 15.14 1.62
N ILE A 178 -12.00 13.80 1.55
CA ILE A 178 -11.58 13.05 0.36
C ILE A 178 -12.36 13.49 -0.87
N ASN A 179 -13.69 13.53 -0.76
CA ASN A 179 -14.58 13.98 -1.84
C ASN A 179 -14.29 15.43 -2.26
N SER A 180 -13.88 16.30 -1.33
CA SER A 180 -13.55 17.69 -1.65
C SER A 180 -12.27 17.86 -2.48
N VAL A 181 -11.42 16.83 -2.53
CA VAL A 181 -10.18 16.83 -3.31
C VAL A 181 -10.32 15.95 -4.54
N TYR A 182 -10.71 14.68 -4.37
CA TYR A 182 -10.78 13.70 -5.46
C TYR A 182 -12.12 13.69 -6.20
N GLY A 183 -13.15 14.39 -5.69
CA GLY A 183 -14.47 14.39 -6.32
C GLY A 183 -14.57 15.34 -7.52
N ASP A 184 -13.59 16.23 -7.71
CA ASP A 184 -13.62 17.24 -8.77
C ASP A 184 -13.44 16.61 -10.16
N ASP A 185 -14.10 17.18 -11.17
CA ASP A 185 -14.00 16.71 -12.55
C ASP A 185 -12.58 16.78 -13.12
N ALA A 186 -11.73 17.67 -12.59
CA ALA A 186 -10.32 17.80 -12.95
C ALA A 186 -9.43 16.69 -12.36
N THR A 187 -9.92 15.88 -11.42
CA THR A 187 -9.12 14.78 -10.84
C THR A 187 -8.74 13.78 -11.94
N PRO A 188 -7.46 13.39 -12.08
CA PRO A 188 -6.94 12.57 -13.19
C PRO A 188 -7.27 11.07 -13.10
N PHE A 189 -8.04 10.66 -12.10
CA PHE A 189 -8.46 9.28 -11.88
C PHE A 189 -9.84 9.20 -11.22
N ASN A 190 -10.45 8.03 -11.32
CA ASN A 190 -11.56 7.64 -10.45
C ASN A 190 -11.01 6.91 -9.21
N HIS A 191 -11.61 7.13 -8.04
CA HIS A 191 -11.18 6.51 -6.78
C HIS A 191 -12.29 5.69 -6.16
N LEU A 192 -12.11 4.37 -6.16
CA LEU A 192 -13.05 3.43 -5.59
C LEU A 192 -12.68 3.09 -4.15
N PHE A 193 -13.67 2.74 -3.34
CA PHE A 193 -13.52 2.34 -1.94
C PHE A 193 -14.20 0.99 -1.71
N MET A 194 -13.59 0.16 -0.86
CA MET A 194 -14.24 -1.03 -0.29
C MET A 194 -14.59 -0.76 1.18
N ALA A 195 -15.72 -1.30 1.63
CA ALA A 195 -16.12 -1.14 3.02
C ALA A 195 -15.14 -1.84 3.99
N ASP A 196 -14.88 -1.23 5.16
CA ASP A 196 -14.06 -1.79 6.23
C ASP A 196 -14.84 -2.84 7.03
N GLY A 197 -14.81 -4.08 6.54
CA GLY A 197 -15.52 -5.20 7.17
C GLY A 197 -14.94 -5.60 8.52
N LYS A 198 -13.65 -5.34 8.78
CA LYS A 198 -13.05 -5.56 10.11
C LYS A 198 -13.78 -4.72 11.15
N THR A 199 -13.93 -3.42 10.90
CA THR A 199 -14.56 -2.50 11.85
C THR A 199 -16.03 -2.84 12.07
N PHE A 200 -16.77 -3.20 11.02
CA PHE A 200 -18.17 -3.60 11.18
C PHE A 200 -18.32 -4.95 11.89
N ALA A 201 -17.43 -5.92 11.67
CA ALA A 201 -17.40 -7.19 12.39
C ALA A 201 -17.13 -7.00 13.89
N ALA A 202 -16.19 -6.11 14.25
CA ALA A 202 -15.91 -5.79 15.64
C ALA A 202 -17.12 -5.15 16.36
N ARG A 203 -17.93 -4.36 15.64
CA ARG A 203 -19.15 -3.73 16.18
C ARG A 203 -20.32 -4.70 16.30
N ASN A 204 -20.37 -5.70 15.44
CA ASN A 204 -21.46 -6.66 15.32
C ASN A 204 -20.95 -8.11 15.40
N PRO A 205 -20.34 -8.54 16.53
CA PRO A 205 -19.59 -9.80 16.62
C PRO A 205 -20.46 -11.07 16.54
N SER A 206 -21.78 -10.94 16.57
CA SER A 206 -22.72 -12.08 16.56
C SER A 206 -24.06 -11.79 15.87
N ASP A 207 -24.21 -10.64 15.21
CA ASP A 207 -25.42 -10.25 14.47
C ASP A 207 -25.08 -9.96 13.01
N ALA A 208 -25.21 -10.99 12.16
CA ALA A 208 -24.88 -10.89 10.75
C ALA A 208 -25.80 -9.90 10.00
N ALA A 209 -27.06 -9.76 10.42
CA ALA A 209 -27.97 -8.81 9.78
C ALA A 209 -27.56 -7.37 10.09
N ALA A 210 -27.20 -7.08 11.34
CA ALA A 210 -26.68 -5.77 11.73
C ALA A 210 -25.33 -5.46 11.07
N LEU A 211 -24.42 -6.44 11.00
CA LEU A 211 -23.15 -6.34 10.27
C LEU A 211 -23.36 -5.86 8.82
N ILE A 212 -24.22 -6.54 8.06
CA ILE A 212 -24.48 -6.20 6.67
C ILE A 212 -25.14 -4.83 6.55
N LYS A 213 -26.14 -4.54 7.40
CA LYS A 213 -26.81 -3.24 7.43
C LYS A 213 -25.84 -2.09 7.70
N ASP A 214 -24.91 -2.25 8.64
CA ASP A 214 -23.90 -1.23 8.94
C ASP A 214 -22.89 -1.06 7.80
N THR A 215 -22.51 -2.17 7.16
CA THR A 215 -21.62 -2.15 5.99
C THR A 215 -22.24 -1.37 4.84
N GLU A 216 -23.55 -1.48 4.61
CA GLU A 216 -24.23 -0.81 3.50
C GLU A 216 -24.40 0.70 3.73
N GLN A 217 -24.22 1.21 4.94
CA GLN A 217 -24.38 2.64 5.24
C GLN A 217 -23.34 3.53 4.55
N VAL A 218 -22.19 3.00 4.13
CA VAL A 218 -21.12 3.77 3.49
C VAL A 218 -21.27 3.90 1.98
N ILE A 219 -22.17 3.12 1.36
CA ILE A 219 -22.21 2.97 -0.10
C ILE A 219 -22.43 4.29 -0.84
N ASP A 220 -23.22 5.20 -0.25
CA ASP A 220 -23.57 6.50 -0.81
C ASP A 220 -22.65 7.64 -0.33
N TRP A 221 -21.51 7.33 0.29
CA TRP A 221 -20.62 8.38 0.81
C TRP A 221 -19.69 8.98 -0.25
N GLY A 222 -19.46 8.28 -1.37
CA GLY A 222 -18.69 8.80 -2.50
C GLY A 222 -19.42 9.93 -3.23
N LYS A 223 -18.68 10.87 -3.81
CA LYS A 223 -19.21 12.01 -4.59
C LYS A 223 -18.27 12.34 -5.75
N GLY A 224 -18.85 12.66 -6.90
CA GLY A 224 -18.08 12.97 -8.10
C GLY A 224 -17.31 11.75 -8.58
N ARG A 225 -15.98 11.85 -8.67
CA ARG A 225 -15.09 10.75 -9.10
C ARG A 225 -14.74 9.73 -8.01
N THR A 226 -15.32 9.87 -6.81
CA THR A 226 -15.18 8.88 -5.74
C THR A 226 -16.43 8.02 -5.59
N ALA A 227 -16.28 6.72 -5.33
CA ALA A 227 -17.42 5.82 -5.11
C ALA A 227 -17.05 4.62 -4.22
N TYR A 228 -17.98 4.15 -3.40
CA TYR A 228 -17.85 2.84 -2.76
C TYR A 228 -18.34 1.75 -3.72
N MET A 229 -17.58 0.66 -3.84
CA MET A 229 -17.98 -0.47 -4.66
C MET A 229 -19.05 -1.28 -3.95
N PRO A 230 -20.19 -1.55 -4.61
CA PRO A 230 -21.27 -2.32 -4.00
C PRO A 230 -20.82 -3.75 -3.77
N LYS A 231 -21.23 -4.31 -2.61
CA LYS A 231 -20.95 -5.70 -2.23
C LYS A 231 -19.46 -6.07 -2.29
N GLN A 232 -18.56 -5.13 -1.99
CA GLN A 232 -17.13 -5.41 -1.77
C GLN A 232 -16.70 -5.02 -0.37
N VAL A 233 -15.95 -5.89 0.29
CA VAL A 233 -15.51 -5.69 1.67
C VAL A 233 -14.04 -6.08 1.86
N LYS A 234 -13.33 -5.30 2.69
CA LYS A 234 -11.98 -5.61 3.14
C LYS A 234 -12.00 -6.20 4.55
N LEU A 235 -11.37 -7.36 4.72
CA LEU A 235 -11.05 -7.98 6.01
C LEU A 235 -9.53 -8.03 6.20
N LEU A 236 -9.09 -8.29 7.44
CA LEU A 236 -7.68 -8.43 7.77
C LEU A 236 -7.43 -9.71 8.56
N SER A 237 -6.46 -10.52 8.15
CA SER A 237 -6.12 -11.75 8.87
C SER A 237 -5.00 -11.51 9.87
N ASP A 238 -3.80 -11.25 9.38
CA ASP A 238 -2.55 -11.30 10.13
C ASP A 238 -1.75 -9.99 10.06
N GLY A 239 -0.65 -9.92 10.81
CA GLY A 239 0.13 -8.69 10.99
C GLY A 239 0.99 -8.28 9.80
N ALA A 240 1.63 -7.12 9.94
CA ALA A 240 2.40 -6.51 8.86
C ALA A 240 3.67 -7.31 8.48
N ILE A 241 3.94 -7.45 7.17
CA ILE A 241 5.16 -8.09 6.66
C ILE A 241 6.43 -7.34 7.07
N TYR A 242 6.39 -6.00 7.12
CA TYR A 242 7.52 -5.14 7.52
C TYR A 242 7.94 -5.31 8.97
N SER A 243 7.06 -5.90 9.77
CA SER A 243 7.29 -6.21 11.17
C SER A 243 7.47 -7.71 11.41
N GLN A 244 7.42 -8.54 10.36
CA GLN A 244 7.50 -9.99 10.45
C GLN A 244 6.45 -10.57 11.41
N LEU A 245 5.18 -10.18 11.23
CA LEU A 245 4.13 -10.54 12.19
C LEU A 245 3.23 -11.69 11.77
N MET A 246 3.62 -12.57 10.84
CA MET A 246 2.98 -13.89 10.71
C MET A 246 3.82 -14.95 9.98
N MET A 247 4.05 -16.09 10.63
CA MET A 247 4.74 -17.26 10.07
C MET A 247 4.34 -18.53 10.83
N LYS A 248 4.01 -19.62 10.13
CA LYS A 248 3.55 -20.89 10.73
C LYS A 248 4.62 -21.58 11.56
N ASP A 249 5.82 -21.68 11.02
CA ASP A 249 6.96 -22.33 11.67
C ASP A 249 7.81 -21.36 12.51
N GLY A 250 7.26 -20.16 12.78
CA GLY A 250 7.94 -19.11 13.55
C GLY A 250 9.15 -18.49 12.85
N TYR A 251 9.81 -17.55 13.52
CA TYR A 251 10.97 -16.84 13.01
C TYR A 251 12.28 -17.38 13.61
N THR A 252 13.40 -17.16 12.92
CA THR A 252 14.73 -17.71 13.28
C THR A 252 15.29 -17.17 14.59
N ASP A 253 14.79 -16.03 15.05
CA ASP A 253 15.10 -15.39 16.34
C ASP A 253 14.09 -15.76 17.45
N GLY A 254 13.07 -16.58 17.14
CA GLY A 254 12.09 -17.09 18.07
C GLY A 254 10.89 -16.17 18.35
N HIS A 255 10.76 -15.02 17.68
CA HIS A 255 9.55 -14.21 17.84
C HIS A 255 8.33 -14.86 17.18
N HIS A 256 7.14 -14.38 17.54
CA HIS A 256 5.86 -14.90 17.08
C HIS A 256 5.05 -13.84 16.34
N GLY A 257 4.17 -14.29 15.46
CA GLY A 257 3.25 -13.41 14.74
C GLY A 257 2.13 -12.84 15.61
N ALA A 258 1.37 -11.91 15.02
CA ALA A 258 0.21 -11.26 15.61
C ALA A 258 -1.00 -11.35 14.68
N TRP A 259 -2.19 -11.54 15.26
CA TRP A 259 -3.45 -11.48 14.54
C TRP A 259 -3.98 -10.04 14.53
N ILE A 260 -4.49 -9.59 13.38
CA ILE A 260 -5.25 -8.33 13.31
C ILE A 260 -6.70 -8.60 13.67
N MET A 261 -7.28 -9.65 13.08
CA MET A 261 -8.57 -10.20 13.53
C MET A 261 -8.32 -11.59 14.10
N ASP A 262 -8.78 -11.83 15.32
CA ASP A 262 -8.72 -13.16 15.90
C ASP A 262 -9.42 -14.16 14.95
N PRO A 263 -8.85 -15.37 14.71
CA PRO A 263 -9.38 -16.30 13.73
C PRO A 263 -10.89 -16.60 13.83
N PRO A 264 -11.50 -16.75 15.03
CA PRO A 264 -12.95 -16.93 15.14
C PRO A 264 -13.76 -15.71 14.67
N VAL A 265 -13.27 -14.49 14.89
CA VAL A 265 -13.91 -13.25 14.45
C VAL A 265 -13.79 -13.11 12.93
N LEU A 266 -12.62 -13.43 12.38
CA LEU A 266 -12.38 -13.45 10.94
C LEU A 266 -13.30 -14.46 10.25
N ASP A 267 -13.42 -15.69 10.75
CA ASP A 267 -14.32 -16.70 10.16
C ASP A 267 -15.78 -16.22 10.22
N TYR A 268 -16.23 -15.71 11.38
CA TYR A 268 -17.58 -15.15 11.51
C TYR A 268 -17.87 -14.06 10.46
N ALA A 269 -16.96 -13.09 10.32
CA ALA A 269 -17.09 -12.02 9.33
C ALA A 269 -17.11 -12.58 7.91
N PHE A 270 -16.17 -13.47 7.58
CA PHE A 270 -16.05 -14.08 6.26
C PHE A 270 -17.33 -14.83 5.88
N GLN A 271 -17.86 -15.68 6.76
CA GLN A 271 -19.08 -16.43 6.50
C GLN A 271 -20.29 -15.51 6.31
N SER A 272 -20.41 -14.46 7.14
CA SER A 272 -21.52 -13.50 7.08
C SER A 272 -21.53 -12.72 5.76
N TYR A 273 -20.38 -12.19 5.34
CA TYR A 273 -20.25 -11.49 4.07
C TYR A 273 -20.41 -12.42 2.87
N TRP A 274 -19.93 -13.66 2.97
CA TRP A 274 -20.08 -14.66 1.93
C TRP A 274 -21.55 -14.94 1.63
N ASP A 275 -22.36 -15.16 2.67
CA ASP A 275 -23.79 -15.44 2.55
C ASP A 275 -24.59 -14.24 2.03
N ALA A 276 -24.13 -13.03 2.35
CA ALA A 276 -24.72 -11.80 1.85
C ALA A 276 -24.28 -11.44 0.41
N GLY A 277 -23.53 -12.32 -0.26
CA GLY A 277 -23.12 -12.16 -1.66
C GLY A 277 -21.97 -11.20 -1.89
N TYR A 278 -21.21 -10.82 -0.85
CA TYR A 278 -20.07 -9.91 -1.01
C TYR A 278 -18.90 -10.60 -1.71
N GLN A 279 -18.12 -9.83 -2.49
CA GLN A 279 -16.74 -10.17 -2.78
C GLN A 279 -15.88 -9.78 -1.58
N ILE A 280 -15.05 -10.72 -1.13
CA ILE A 280 -14.26 -10.57 0.10
C ILE A 280 -12.79 -10.42 -0.28
N HIS A 281 -12.20 -9.29 0.08
CA HIS A 281 -10.78 -9.01 -0.05
C HIS A 281 -10.13 -9.15 1.32
N VAL A 282 -9.09 -9.95 1.45
CA VAL A 282 -8.48 -10.21 2.76
C VAL A 282 -6.99 -9.91 2.75
N HIS A 283 -6.55 -9.04 3.65
CA HIS A 283 -5.12 -8.86 3.92
C HIS A 283 -4.52 -10.16 4.43
N ASN A 284 -3.44 -10.62 3.80
CA ASN A 284 -2.66 -11.76 4.26
C ASN A 284 -1.18 -11.63 3.87
N ASN A 285 -0.32 -11.69 4.87
CA ASN A 285 1.13 -11.68 4.68
C ASN A 285 1.79 -13.02 5.00
N GLY A 286 1.30 -13.78 5.97
CA GLY A 286 1.92 -15.03 6.41
C GLY A 286 1.18 -16.28 5.93
N ASP A 287 1.94 -17.37 5.82
CA ASP A 287 1.46 -18.72 5.54
C ASP A 287 0.48 -19.25 6.60
N ALA A 288 0.68 -18.93 7.88
CA ALA A 288 -0.26 -19.26 8.94
C ALA A 288 -1.61 -18.53 8.78
N GLY A 289 -1.58 -17.26 8.37
CA GLY A 289 -2.80 -16.53 8.03
C GLY A 289 -3.50 -17.15 6.82
N LEU A 290 -2.75 -17.60 5.82
CA LEU A 290 -3.31 -18.26 4.64
C LEU A 290 -3.98 -19.59 4.99
N ASP A 291 -3.45 -20.37 5.94
CA ASP A 291 -4.10 -21.57 6.45
C ASP A 291 -5.48 -21.29 7.07
N VAL A 292 -5.64 -20.17 7.78
CA VAL A 292 -6.93 -19.74 8.34
C VAL A 292 -7.88 -19.32 7.21
N LEU A 293 -7.39 -18.55 6.23
CA LEU A 293 -8.21 -18.10 5.10
C LEU A 293 -8.68 -19.24 4.21
N LEU A 294 -7.82 -20.23 3.96
CA LEU A 294 -8.18 -21.45 3.23
C LEU A 294 -9.33 -22.17 3.94
N GLN A 295 -9.26 -22.32 5.26
CA GLN A 295 -10.34 -22.96 6.02
C GLN A 295 -11.65 -22.20 5.89
N SER A 296 -11.64 -20.87 6.03
CA SER A 296 -12.85 -20.05 5.88
C SER A 296 -13.42 -20.09 4.46
N LEU A 297 -12.58 -20.03 3.42
CA LEU A 297 -13.02 -20.11 2.03
C LEU A 297 -13.58 -21.51 1.70
N GLU A 298 -12.85 -22.57 2.02
CA GLU A 298 -13.29 -23.96 1.76
C GLU A 298 -14.61 -24.27 2.50
N LYS A 299 -14.75 -23.80 3.74
CA LYS A 299 -16.00 -23.90 4.51
C LYS A 299 -17.14 -23.15 3.83
N ALA A 300 -16.90 -21.93 3.36
CA ALA A 300 -17.91 -21.11 2.70
C ALA A 300 -18.36 -21.72 1.37
N VAL A 301 -17.40 -22.18 0.56
CA VAL A 301 -17.65 -22.88 -0.72
C VAL A 301 -18.44 -24.18 -0.49
N ALA A 302 -18.09 -24.98 0.51
CA ALA A 302 -18.79 -26.22 0.81
C ALA A 302 -20.24 -25.99 1.28
N ARG A 303 -20.47 -24.93 2.05
CA ARG A 303 -21.77 -24.62 2.65
C ARG A 303 -22.72 -23.89 1.68
N ASN A 304 -22.19 -22.94 0.92
CA ASN A 304 -22.97 -22.07 0.03
C ASN A 304 -22.14 -21.78 -1.24
N PRO A 305 -22.07 -22.73 -2.19
CA PRO A 305 -21.23 -22.60 -3.38
C PRO A 305 -21.61 -21.38 -4.25
N ARG A 306 -20.60 -20.62 -4.68
CA ARG A 306 -20.76 -19.48 -5.59
C ARG A 306 -19.80 -19.66 -6.77
N GLN A 307 -20.27 -19.43 -8.00
CA GLN A 307 -19.46 -19.65 -9.21
C GLN A 307 -18.45 -18.53 -9.48
N ASP A 308 -18.85 -17.27 -9.29
CA ASP A 308 -17.99 -16.09 -9.54
C ASP A 308 -17.83 -15.26 -8.26
N HIS A 309 -17.30 -15.86 -7.18
CA HIS A 309 -17.16 -15.17 -5.89
C HIS A 309 -15.91 -14.29 -5.78
N ARG A 310 -14.86 -14.62 -6.54
CA ARG A 310 -13.58 -13.88 -6.63
C ARG A 310 -13.04 -13.44 -5.27
N ALA A 311 -12.97 -14.35 -4.29
CA ALA A 311 -12.35 -14.04 -3.01
C ALA A 311 -10.88 -13.67 -3.26
N VAL A 312 -10.43 -12.51 -2.76
CA VAL A 312 -9.14 -11.93 -3.12
C VAL A 312 -8.17 -12.04 -1.95
N LEU A 313 -7.07 -12.76 -2.17
CA LEU A 313 -5.92 -12.73 -1.27
C LEU A 313 -5.10 -11.47 -1.59
N VAL A 314 -5.01 -10.56 -0.62
CA VAL A 314 -4.34 -9.26 -0.78
C VAL A 314 -2.98 -9.29 -0.07
N HIS A 315 -2.01 -8.60 -0.66
CA HIS A 315 -0.58 -8.55 -0.34
C HIS A 315 0.19 -9.77 -0.79
N PHE A 316 -0.23 -10.97 -0.35
CA PHE A 316 0.38 -12.23 -0.76
C PHE A 316 1.87 -12.29 -0.38
N GLY A 317 2.17 -11.98 0.89
CA GLY A 317 3.53 -11.88 1.41
C GLY A 317 4.33 -13.18 1.32
N PHE A 318 3.86 -14.22 2.00
CA PHE A 318 4.42 -15.57 2.06
C PHE A 318 3.31 -16.59 1.82
N ALA A 319 3.57 -17.56 0.95
CA ALA A 319 2.66 -18.66 0.71
C ALA A 319 3.42 -19.88 0.19
N HIS A 320 3.05 -21.07 0.67
CA HIS A 320 3.60 -22.30 0.14
C HIS A 320 2.87 -22.75 -1.14
N PRO A 321 3.55 -23.43 -2.09
CA PRO A 321 2.94 -23.88 -3.34
C PRO A 321 1.63 -24.66 -3.18
N GLU A 322 1.51 -25.51 -2.16
CA GLU A 322 0.29 -26.26 -1.88
C GLU A 322 -0.86 -25.39 -1.39
N GLN A 323 -0.58 -24.34 -0.61
CA GLN A 323 -1.59 -23.37 -0.17
C GLN A 323 -2.10 -22.56 -1.36
N ILE A 324 -1.18 -22.12 -2.24
CA ILE A 324 -1.52 -21.39 -3.47
C ILE A 324 -2.42 -22.25 -4.35
N LYS A 325 -2.04 -23.52 -4.58
CA LYS A 325 -2.86 -24.46 -5.35
C LYS A 325 -4.26 -24.61 -4.76
N ARG A 326 -4.39 -24.81 -3.45
CA ARG A 326 -5.70 -24.92 -2.78
C ARG A 326 -6.53 -23.66 -2.90
N TRP A 327 -5.93 -22.48 -2.76
CA TRP A 327 -6.60 -21.19 -2.88
C TRP A 327 -7.19 -21.03 -4.28
N ILE A 328 -6.39 -21.28 -5.32
CA ILE A 328 -6.83 -21.19 -6.71
C ILE A 328 -7.86 -22.26 -7.05
N CYS A 329 -7.68 -23.51 -6.61
CA CYS A 329 -8.68 -24.58 -6.81
C CYS A 329 -10.01 -24.29 -6.12
N SER A 330 -10.00 -23.48 -5.05
CA SER A 330 -11.22 -23.01 -4.36
C SER A 330 -11.86 -21.78 -5.00
N GLY A 331 -11.38 -21.34 -6.18
CA GLY A 331 -11.90 -20.17 -6.91
C GLY A 331 -11.37 -18.82 -6.40
N GLY A 332 -10.41 -18.83 -5.47
CA GLY A 332 -9.74 -17.61 -5.00
C GLY A 332 -8.84 -16.99 -6.06
N ILE A 333 -8.64 -15.67 -5.96
CA ILE A 333 -7.73 -14.91 -6.82
C ILE A 333 -6.71 -14.15 -5.97
N VAL A 334 -5.65 -13.63 -6.60
CA VAL A 334 -4.53 -12.99 -5.89
C VAL A 334 -4.30 -11.57 -6.39
N SER A 335 -4.25 -10.63 -5.44
CA SER A 335 -3.70 -9.29 -5.64
C SER A 335 -2.40 -9.19 -4.85
N SER A 336 -1.27 -9.23 -5.54
CA SER A 336 0.08 -9.30 -4.94
C SER A 336 0.74 -7.92 -4.84
N ASN A 337 1.57 -7.71 -3.82
CA ASN A 337 2.51 -6.59 -3.76
C ASN A 337 3.92 -7.05 -4.16
N PRO A 338 4.28 -7.07 -5.46
CA PRO A 338 5.56 -7.62 -5.92
C PRO A 338 6.79 -6.82 -5.41
N TYR A 339 6.57 -5.59 -4.94
CA TYR A 339 7.66 -4.75 -4.42
C TYR A 339 8.26 -5.29 -3.12
N TYR A 340 7.54 -6.12 -2.37
CA TYR A 340 8.07 -6.78 -1.17
C TYR A 340 9.33 -7.60 -1.46
N VAL A 341 9.46 -8.18 -2.67
CA VAL A 341 10.70 -8.86 -3.07
C VAL A 341 11.86 -7.89 -3.08
N THR A 342 11.67 -6.73 -3.70
CA THR A 342 12.71 -5.71 -3.84
C THR A 342 13.12 -5.13 -2.50
N ALA A 343 12.14 -4.80 -1.66
CA ALA A 343 12.39 -4.16 -0.38
C ALA A 343 12.90 -5.14 0.70
N LEU A 344 12.41 -6.38 0.74
CA LEU A 344 12.50 -7.22 1.94
C LEU A 344 13.25 -8.55 1.74
N ALA A 345 13.24 -9.16 0.55
CA ALA A 345 13.70 -10.55 0.42
C ALA A 345 15.17 -10.77 0.80
N GLY A 346 16.07 -9.90 0.36
CA GLY A 346 17.49 -9.99 0.72
C GLY A 346 17.76 -9.86 2.23
N PRO A 347 17.28 -8.79 2.89
CA PRO A 347 17.37 -8.63 4.34
C PRO A 347 16.73 -9.77 5.12
N TYR A 348 15.53 -10.18 4.74
CA TYR A 348 14.76 -11.18 5.46
C TYR A 348 15.38 -12.58 5.31
N ALA A 349 16.09 -12.85 4.22
CA ALA A 349 16.92 -14.04 4.08
C ALA A 349 17.95 -14.19 5.22
N LYS A 350 18.38 -13.07 5.81
CA LYS A 350 19.36 -13.00 6.91
C LYS A 350 18.69 -12.80 8.27
N MET A 351 17.51 -12.19 8.29
CA MET A 351 16.83 -11.72 9.49
C MET A 351 15.42 -12.30 9.56
N GLY A 352 15.23 -13.25 10.47
CA GLY A 352 13.92 -13.76 10.89
C GLY A 352 13.32 -14.86 10.02
N ILE A 353 13.34 -14.79 8.68
CA ILE A 353 12.74 -15.87 7.86
C ILE A 353 13.77 -16.86 7.31
N GLY A 354 15.02 -16.46 7.08
CA GLY A 354 16.04 -17.33 6.50
C GLY A 354 15.97 -17.46 4.97
N ALA A 355 17.09 -17.89 4.38
CA ALA A 355 17.34 -17.79 2.94
C ALA A 355 16.34 -18.55 2.06
N ASP A 356 15.92 -19.75 2.48
CA ASP A 356 15.02 -20.59 1.69
C ASP A 356 13.61 -19.99 1.62
N ARG A 357 13.07 -19.55 2.76
CA ARG A 357 11.73 -18.92 2.83
C ARG A 357 11.70 -17.59 2.10
N ALA A 358 12.79 -16.82 2.13
CA ALA A 358 12.90 -15.55 1.40
C ALA A 358 12.74 -15.70 -0.13
N GLN A 359 13.07 -16.87 -0.70
CA GLN A 359 12.84 -17.13 -2.13
C GLN A 359 11.35 -17.14 -2.50
N PHE A 360 10.48 -17.38 -1.52
CA PHE A 360 9.03 -17.48 -1.69
C PHE A 360 8.26 -16.26 -1.18
N ILE A 361 8.93 -15.09 -1.04
CA ILE A 361 8.20 -13.82 -0.91
C ILE A 361 7.44 -13.54 -2.22
N THR A 362 6.13 -13.37 -2.13
CA THR A 362 5.22 -13.08 -3.26
C THR A 362 5.44 -14.03 -4.46
N PRO A 363 5.16 -15.34 -4.32
CA PRO A 363 5.48 -16.36 -5.32
C PRO A 363 4.50 -16.32 -6.52
N ASN A 364 4.60 -15.26 -7.31
CA ASN A 364 3.65 -14.90 -8.38
C ASN A 364 3.58 -15.93 -9.52
N ALA A 365 4.67 -16.61 -9.85
CA ALA A 365 4.66 -17.62 -10.91
C ALA A 365 3.83 -18.85 -10.52
N GLU A 366 3.80 -19.24 -9.24
CA GLU A 366 2.96 -20.35 -8.79
C GLU A 366 1.46 -20.04 -8.96
N VAL A 367 1.04 -18.78 -8.82
CA VAL A 367 -0.35 -18.37 -9.11
C VAL A 367 -0.70 -18.69 -10.57
N LEU A 368 0.14 -18.21 -11.51
CA LEU A 368 -0.08 -18.39 -12.94
C LEU A 368 0.00 -19.88 -13.36
N LYS A 369 0.94 -20.63 -12.79
CA LYS A 369 1.12 -22.06 -13.05
C LYS A 369 -0.09 -22.90 -12.64
N ASN A 370 -0.83 -22.47 -11.62
CA ASN A 370 -2.08 -23.10 -11.21
C ASN A 370 -3.31 -22.53 -11.94
N GLY A 371 -3.13 -21.68 -12.96
CA GLY A 371 -4.22 -21.06 -13.72
C GLY A 371 -4.95 -19.94 -12.98
N GLY A 372 -4.35 -19.40 -11.91
CA GLY A 372 -4.93 -18.37 -11.07
C GLY A 372 -4.90 -16.97 -11.69
N SER A 373 -5.83 -16.10 -11.24
CA SER A 373 -5.82 -14.68 -11.58
C SER A 373 -4.86 -13.91 -10.67
N LEU A 374 -3.99 -13.10 -11.27
CA LEU A 374 -2.96 -12.32 -10.61
C LEU A 374 -3.08 -10.84 -10.99
N SER A 375 -3.27 -9.97 -10.00
CA SER A 375 -3.11 -8.52 -10.11
C SER A 375 -2.00 -8.00 -9.21
N PHE A 376 -1.50 -6.80 -9.51
CA PHE A 376 -0.52 -6.10 -8.66
C PHE A 376 -1.14 -4.86 -8.03
N HIS A 377 -0.76 -4.58 -6.78
CA HIS A 377 -1.09 -3.35 -6.07
C HIS A 377 0.15 -2.85 -5.30
N SER A 378 0.16 -1.56 -4.96
CA SER A 378 1.27 -0.95 -4.21
C SER A 378 1.05 -0.92 -2.70
N ASP A 379 -0.21 -0.88 -2.26
CA ASP A 379 -0.55 -0.64 -0.85
C ASP A 379 0.14 0.63 -0.31
N MET A 380 0.16 1.71 -1.12
CA MET A 380 0.91 2.93 -0.80
C MET A 380 0.55 3.42 0.62
N PRO A 381 1.55 3.65 1.50
CA PRO A 381 2.97 3.84 1.22
C PRO A 381 3.84 2.57 1.34
N MET A 382 3.29 1.37 1.46
CA MET A 382 4.08 0.14 1.56
C MET A 382 4.93 -0.13 0.32
N ALA A 383 4.45 0.23 -0.86
CA ALA A 383 5.25 0.39 -2.06
C ALA A 383 4.88 1.71 -2.75
N PRO A 384 5.79 2.27 -3.58
CA PRO A 384 5.45 3.40 -4.43
C PRO A 384 4.24 3.05 -5.32
N ALA A 385 3.22 3.92 -5.40
CA ALA A 385 2.15 3.80 -6.39
C ALA A 385 2.65 4.13 -7.80
N LYS A 386 3.51 3.23 -8.32
CA LYS A 386 4.22 3.31 -9.60
C LYS A 386 3.99 1.99 -10.34
N PRO A 387 2.93 1.85 -11.17
CA PRO A 387 2.57 0.58 -11.80
C PRO A 387 3.72 -0.07 -12.59
N LEU A 388 4.52 0.73 -13.32
CA LEU A 388 5.70 0.23 -14.05
C LEU A 388 6.82 -0.28 -13.12
N GLN A 389 6.93 0.27 -11.91
CA GLN A 389 7.83 -0.26 -10.89
C GLN A 389 7.33 -1.59 -10.30
N LEU A 390 6.02 -1.75 -10.15
CA LEU A 390 5.44 -3.05 -9.75
C LEU A 390 5.65 -4.11 -10.83
N MET A 391 5.48 -3.75 -12.11
CA MET A 391 5.85 -4.62 -13.23
C MET A 391 7.32 -5.02 -13.16
N TRP A 392 8.21 -4.03 -13.03
CA TRP A 392 9.65 -4.26 -12.90
C TRP A 392 9.98 -5.21 -11.75
N ALA A 393 9.35 -5.05 -10.59
CA ALA A 393 9.57 -5.92 -9.42
C ALA A 393 9.12 -7.36 -9.70
N GLY A 394 7.93 -7.56 -10.29
CA GLY A 394 7.42 -8.88 -10.63
C GLY A 394 8.23 -9.60 -11.71
N VAL A 395 8.73 -8.88 -12.71
CA VAL A 395 9.50 -9.44 -13.83
C VAL A 395 10.94 -9.74 -13.42
N ASN A 396 11.60 -8.82 -12.70
CA ASN A 396 13.02 -8.95 -12.40
C ASN A 396 13.31 -9.63 -11.07
N ARG A 397 12.44 -9.42 -10.06
CA ARG A 397 12.62 -9.89 -8.68
C ARG A 397 13.98 -9.53 -8.06
N LEU A 398 14.53 -8.38 -8.48
CA LEU A 398 15.77 -7.84 -7.93
C LEU A 398 15.51 -7.28 -6.53
N THR A 399 16.33 -7.70 -5.57
CA THR A 399 16.42 -7.08 -4.24
C THR A 399 17.15 -5.75 -4.33
N TYR A 400 17.03 -4.89 -3.32
CA TYR A 400 17.82 -3.67 -3.26
C TYR A 400 19.33 -3.93 -3.16
N GLU A 401 19.72 -5.14 -2.74
CA GLU A 401 21.12 -5.59 -2.64
C GLU A 401 21.69 -6.03 -4.01
N GLY A 402 20.81 -6.19 -5.02
CA GLY A 402 21.17 -6.54 -6.40
C GLY A 402 20.96 -8.01 -6.76
N ASP A 403 20.70 -8.87 -5.78
CA ASP A 403 20.43 -10.29 -6.00
C ASP A 403 19.01 -10.53 -6.54
N VAL A 404 18.82 -11.66 -7.22
CA VAL A 404 17.48 -12.11 -7.64
C VAL A 404 16.94 -13.10 -6.61
N ALA A 405 15.87 -12.72 -5.91
CA ALA A 405 15.19 -13.62 -4.98
C ALA A 405 14.10 -14.41 -5.71
N GLY A 406 14.11 -15.74 -5.58
CA GLY A 406 13.18 -16.65 -6.24
C GLY A 406 13.18 -16.53 -7.77
N PRO A 407 14.27 -16.87 -8.49
CA PRO A 407 14.33 -16.73 -9.95
C PRO A 407 13.21 -17.47 -10.70
N THR A 408 12.71 -18.57 -10.14
CA THR A 408 11.59 -19.35 -10.68
C THR A 408 10.22 -18.70 -10.49
N GLN A 409 10.15 -17.63 -9.69
CA GLN A 409 8.91 -16.89 -9.36
C GLN A 409 8.71 -15.64 -10.21
N LYS A 410 9.58 -15.40 -11.21
CA LYS A 410 9.43 -14.29 -12.17
C LYS A 410 8.20 -14.47 -13.04
N VAL A 411 7.56 -13.36 -13.40
CA VAL A 411 6.49 -13.33 -14.40
C VAL A 411 6.96 -12.69 -15.70
N SER A 412 6.30 -12.99 -16.82
CA SER A 412 6.58 -12.33 -18.10
C SER A 412 6.17 -10.86 -18.08
N VAL A 413 6.72 -10.04 -18.99
CA VAL A 413 6.31 -8.64 -19.18
C VAL A 413 4.80 -8.55 -19.49
N GLU A 414 4.30 -9.45 -20.33
CA GLU A 414 2.87 -9.51 -20.65
C GLU A 414 1.99 -9.80 -19.42
N ALA A 415 2.38 -10.79 -18.61
CA ALA A 415 1.66 -11.12 -17.39
C ALA A 415 1.68 -9.96 -16.38
N ALA A 416 2.83 -9.29 -16.24
CA ALA A 416 2.95 -8.11 -15.39
C ALA A 416 2.12 -6.93 -15.89
N LEU A 417 2.06 -6.69 -17.20
CA LEU A 417 1.24 -5.64 -17.80
C LEU A 417 -0.25 -5.90 -17.55
N LYS A 418 -0.71 -7.15 -17.75
CA LYS A 418 -2.08 -7.55 -17.40
C LYS A 418 -2.35 -7.38 -15.89
N ALA A 419 -1.37 -7.73 -15.05
CA ALA A 419 -1.49 -7.61 -13.59
C ALA A 419 -1.72 -6.19 -13.09
N ILE A 420 -1.19 -5.16 -13.76
CA ILE A 420 -1.42 -3.74 -13.43
C ILE A 420 -2.57 -3.09 -14.23
N THR A 421 -3.23 -3.82 -15.14
CA THR A 421 -4.31 -3.30 -15.99
C THR A 421 -5.57 -4.18 -15.89
N ILE A 422 -5.81 -5.07 -16.86
CA ILE A 422 -7.06 -5.84 -16.95
C ILE A 422 -7.27 -6.79 -15.78
N ASN A 423 -6.22 -7.40 -15.22
CA ASN A 423 -6.38 -8.27 -14.07
C ASN A 423 -6.58 -7.47 -12.78
N ALA A 424 -5.99 -6.26 -12.68
CA ALA A 424 -6.30 -5.34 -11.59
C ALA A 424 -7.79 -4.96 -11.64
N ALA A 425 -8.30 -4.57 -12.81
CA ALA A 425 -9.72 -4.30 -13.02
C ALA A 425 -10.59 -5.53 -12.69
N TYR A 426 -10.23 -6.72 -13.16
CA TYR A 426 -10.93 -7.97 -12.86
C TYR A 426 -11.01 -8.27 -11.37
N SER A 427 -9.93 -7.99 -10.63
CA SER A 427 -9.87 -8.24 -9.19
C SER A 427 -10.85 -7.40 -8.38
N ILE A 428 -11.30 -6.27 -8.92
CA ILE A 428 -12.30 -5.36 -8.32
C ILE A 428 -13.60 -5.28 -9.14
N GLN A 429 -13.84 -6.24 -10.04
CA GLN A 429 -15.03 -6.33 -10.91
C GLN A 429 -15.26 -5.13 -11.85
N GLN A 430 -14.18 -4.48 -12.29
CA GLN A 430 -14.19 -3.35 -13.22
C GLN A 430 -13.71 -3.73 -14.64
N GLU A 431 -13.48 -5.01 -14.93
CA GLU A 431 -12.93 -5.47 -16.22
C GLU A 431 -13.83 -5.16 -17.42
N LYS A 432 -15.12 -4.90 -17.17
CA LYS A 432 -16.09 -4.54 -18.22
C LYS A 432 -16.08 -3.05 -18.56
N THR A 433 -15.53 -2.21 -17.68
CA THR A 433 -15.51 -0.75 -17.82
C THR A 433 -14.11 -0.25 -18.14
N VAL A 434 -13.06 -0.85 -17.57
CA VAL A 434 -11.66 -0.43 -17.75
C VAL A 434 -10.70 -1.62 -17.86
N GLY A 435 -9.41 -1.32 -18.06
CA GLY A 435 -8.31 -2.29 -17.95
C GLY A 435 -7.81 -2.85 -19.29
N SER A 436 -8.56 -2.67 -20.38
CA SER A 436 -8.09 -2.95 -21.74
C SER A 436 -8.66 -1.94 -22.74
N ILE A 437 -8.06 -1.87 -23.93
CA ILE A 437 -8.50 -1.00 -25.02
C ILE A 437 -9.43 -1.80 -25.92
N GLU A 438 -10.73 -1.73 -25.62
CA GLU A 438 -11.79 -2.46 -26.32
C GLU A 438 -13.01 -1.55 -26.53
N VAL A 439 -13.77 -1.80 -27.60
CA VAL A 439 -15.01 -1.06 -27.86
C VAL A 439 -15.99 -1.26 -26.71
N GLY A 440 -16.54 -0.14 -26.20
CA GLY A 440 -17.51 -0.13 -25.10
C GLY A 440 -16.94 0.12 -23.71
N LYS A 441 -15.60 0.21 -23.57
CA LYS A 441 -14.92 0.57 -22.31
C LYS A 441 -14.63 2.06 -22.23
N ASP A 442 -14.42 2.56 -21.02
CA ASP A 442 -13.98 3.93 -20.77
C ASP A 442 -12.60 4.14 -21.37
N ALA A 443 -12.40 5.30 -22.00
CA ALA A 443 -11.12 5.71 -22.56
C ALA A 443 -10.16 6.18 -21.45
N ASN A 444 -9.78 5.24 -20.58
CA ASN A 444 -8.85 5.40 -19.48
C ASN A 444 -7.50 4.82 -19.89
N LEU A 445 -6.61 5.69 -20.36
CA LEU A 445 -5.35 5.31 -21.00
C LEU A 445 -4.15 5.96 -20.30
N THR A 446 -3.01 5.29 -20.33
CA THR A 446 -1.71 5.86 -19.95
C THR A 446 -0.83 5.92 -21.18
N ILE A 447 -0.22 7.07 -21.41
CA ILE A 447 0.68 7.30 -22.54
C ILE A 447 2.11 7.16 -22.05
N LEU A 448 2.80 6.16 -22.59
CA LEU A 448 4.18 5.85 -22.25
C LEU A 448 5.11 6.33 -23.38
N GLU A 449 6.28 6.87 -23.02
CA GLU A 449 7.29 7.29 -24.00
C GLU A 449 7.93 6.10 -24.74
N GLN A 450 7.85 4.90 -24.16
CA GLN A 450 8.39 3.67 -24.73
C GLN A 450 7.46 2.49 -24.44
N SER A 451 7.40 1.54 -25.38
CA SER A 451 6.71 0.28 -25.17
C SER A 451 7.42 -0.57 -24.09
N PRO A 452 6.69 -1.12 -23.11
CA PRO A 452 7.26 -2.08 -22.16
C PRO A 452 7.85 -3.34 -22.80
N PHE A 453 7.48 -3.66 -24.04
CA PHE A 453 7.99 -4.81 -24.79
C PHE A 453 9.30 -4.53 -25.54
N ASP A 454 9.66 -3.26 -25.72
CA ASP A 454 10.81 -2.84 -26.54
C ASP A 454 12.02 -2.41 -25.70
N VAL A 455 11.91 -2.47 -24.37
CA VAL A 455 13.00 -2.14 -23.43
C VAL A 455 13.50 -3.38 -22.70
N ALA A 456 14.73 -3.32 -22.17
CA ALA A 456 15.21 -4.38 -21.29
C ALA A 456 14.30 -4.47 -20.05
N PRO A 457 14.00 -5.69 -19.52
CA PRO A 457 13.17 -5.84 -18.33
C PRO A 457 13.61 -5.00 -17.13
N THR A 458 14.92 -4.78 -16.97
CA THR A 458 15.50 -3.97 -15.90
C THR A 458 15.23 -2.46 -16.03
N GLN A 459 14.81 -2.00 -17.21
CA GLN A 459 14.47 -0.60 -17.52
C GLN A 459 12.97 -0.31 -17.46
N LEU A 460 12.10 -1.30 -17.22
CA LEU A 460 10.64 -1.13 -17.19
C LEU A 460 10.18 0.03 -16.29
N LYS A 461 10.77 0.17 -15.09
CA LYS A 461 10.41 1.23 -14.13
C LYS A 461 10.87 2.64 -14.54
N GLU A 462 11.76 2.74 -15.52
CA GLU A 462 12.32 4.01 -16.01
C GLU A 462 11.53 4.58 -17.18
N ILE A 463 10.61 3.81 -17.77
CA ILE A 463 9.71 4.27 -18.83
C ILE A 463 8.90 5.46 -18.28
N LYS A 464 8.96 6.59 -18.98
CA LYS A 464 8.25 7.79 -18.57
C LYS A 464 6.79 7.77 -19.01
N VAL A 465 5.95 8.38 -18.20
CA VAL A 465 4.54 8.67 -18.51
C VAL A 465 4.46 10.09 -19.05
N SER A 466 3.98 10.25 -20.27
CA SER A 466 3.76 11.57 -20.90
C SER A 466 2.42 12.18 -20.49
N GLY A 467 1.45 11.35 -20.14
CA GLY A 467 0.10 11.78 -19.80
C GLY A 467 -0.85 10.61 -19.56
N THR A 468 -2.05 10.95 -19.10
CA THR A 468 -3.18 10.03 -19.04
C THR A 468 -4.33 10.56 -19.89
N MET A 469 -5.22 9.67 -20.30
CA MET A 469 -6.56 10.00 -20.77
C MET A 469 -7.52 9.44 -19.73
N LEU A 470 -8.46 10.25 -19.25
CA LEU A 470 -9.53 9.80 -18.36
C LEU A 470 -10.87 10.07 -19.05
N GLU A 471 -11.61 9.01 -19.35
CA GLU A 471 -12.93 9.07 -20.01
C GLU A 471 -12.90 9.94 -21.28
N GLY A 472 -11.82 9.83 -22.06
CA GLY A 472 -11.62 10.59 -23.30
C GLY A 472 -10.97 11.97 -23.12
N ARG A 473 -10.78 12.45 -21.88
CA ARG A 473 -10.12 13.73 -21.60
C ARG A 473 -8.62 13.54 -21.41
N MET A 474 -7.84 14.15 -22.29
CA MET A 474 -6.37 14.14 -22.24
C MET A 474 -5.84 15.03 -21.12
N GLN A 475 -4.90 14.49 -20.34
CA GLN A 475 -4.30 15.13 -19.18
C GLN A 475 -2.77 14.90 -19.20
N PRO A 476 -1.98 15.84 -19.76
CA PRO A 476 -0.52 15.70 -19.82
C PRO A 476 0.08 15.75 -18.41
N VAL A 477 1.17 15.01 -18.21
CA VAL A 477 1.96 15.09 -16.97
C VAL A 477 3.04 16.15 -17.17
N ASP A 478 3.12 17.12 -16.24
CA ASP A 478 4.19 18.11 -16.25
C ASP A 478 5.56 17.45 -16.02
N GLN A 479 6.39 17.40 -17.06
CA GLN A 479 7.73 16.81 -16.99
C GLN A 479 8.77 17.70 -16.29
N ALA A 480 8.39 18.90 -15.86
CA ALA A 480 9.31 19.93 -15.39
C ALA A 480 9.95 19.70 -14.01
N ALA A 481 9.67 18.60 -13.31
CA ALA A 481 10.15 18.38 -11.95
C ALA A 481 10.68 16.95 -11.72
N LYS A 482 11.75 16.55 -12.42
CA LYS A 482 12.72 15.63 -11.83
C LYS A 482 13.94 16.45 -11.41
N VAL A 483 14.08 16.71 -10.11
CA VAL A 483 15.39 17.05 -9.55
C VAL A 483 16.26 15.83 -9.80
N GLN A 484 17.12 15.89 -10.82
CA GLN A 484 18.10 14.83 -11.01
C GLN A 484 18.96 14.76 -9.73
N PRO A 485 19.17 13.57 -9.15
CA PRO A 485 20.18 13.44 -8.12
C PRO A 485 21.49 13.91 -8.74
N LYS A 486 22.13 14.91 -8.13
CA LYS A 486 23.50 15.32 -8.48
C LYS A 486 24.43 14.14 -8.17
N VAL A 487 24.53 13.20 -9.09
CA VAL A 487 25.70 12.34 -9.18
C VAL A 487 26.79 13.21 -9.77
N THR A 488 27.77 13.58 -8.96
CA THR A 488 28.96 14.29 -9.42
C THR A 488 29.79 13.37 -10.32
N GLY A 489 29.53 13.43 -11.63
CA GLY A 489 30.29 12.75 -12.68
C GLY A 489 30.06 13.43 -14.04
N LYS A 490 31.12 13.98 -14.63
CA LYS A 490 31.09 14.78 -15.87
C LYS A 490 30.69 13.95 -17.10
N ALA A 491 29.73 14.44 -17.89
CA ALA A 491 29.81 14.74 -19.34
C ALA A 491 28.39 14.82 -19.92
N GLY A 492 28.10 15.85 -20.72
CA GLY A 492 26.73 16.25 -21.06
C GLY A 492 26.20 15.78 -22.41
N LEU A 493 24.95 16.20 -22.69
CA LEU A 493 24.36 16.66 -23.97
C LEU A 493 22.88 16.99 -23.72
N ASN A 494 22.32 17.90 -24.51
CA ASN A 494 21.11 18.70 -24.23
C ASN A 494 19.87 18.16 -25.00
N PRO A 495 18.79 17.65 -24.35
CA PRO A 495 17.66 16.99 -25.04
C PRO A 495 16.33 17.77 -25.09
N VAL A 496 16.32 19.09 -24.85
CA VAL A 496 15.06 19.85 -24.63
C VAL A 496 14.29 20.18 -25.93
N ALA A 497 14.91 20.08 -27.11
CA ALA A 497 14.26 20.47 -28.38
C ALA A 497 13.43 19.36 -29.03
N GLU A 498 13.79 18.08 -28.86
CA GLU A 498 13.11 16.94 -29.52
C GLU A 498 11.81 16.53 -28.81
N MET A 499 11.66 16.86 -27.53
CA MET A 499 10.52 16.43 -26.71
C MET A 499 9.23 17.23 -26.98
N ASN A 500 9.36 18.50 -27.41
CA ASN A 500 8.22 19.34 -27.78
C ASN A 500 7.63 18.94 -29.13
N GLU A 501 8.47 18.56 -30.10
CA GLU A 501 8.01 18.05 -31.40
C GLU A 501 7.31 16.69 -31.26
N LEU A 502 7.80 15.80 -30.39
CA LEU A 502 7.15 14.50 -30.14
C LEU A 502 5.76 14.65 -29.52
N ASN A 503 5.61 15.59 -28.57
CA ASN A 503 4.34 15.87 -27.91
C ASN A 503 3.28 16.41 -28.89
N GLU A 504 3.67 17.29 -29.82
CA GLU A 504 2.75 17.77 -30.87
C GLU A 504 2.38 16.67 -31.87
N VAL A 505 3.33 15.81 -32.26
CA VAL A 505 3.06 14.69 -33.20
C VAL A 505 2.13 13.66 -32.57
N VAL A 506 2.35 13.27 -31.31
CA VAL A 506 1.49 12.32 -30.59
C VAL A 506 0.10 12.91 -30.36
N HIS A 507 0.01 14.18 -29.94
CA HIS A 507 -1.25 14.89 -29.76
C HIS A 507 -2.06 14.97 -31.06
N ASN A 508 -1.43 15.34 -32.17
CA ASN A 508 -2.10 15.46 -33.47
C ASN A 508 -2.48 14.10 -34.08
N SER A 509 -1.65 13.08 -33.91
CA SER A 509 -1.95 11.71 -34.37
C SER A 509 -3.16 11.13 -33.61
N LEU A 510 -3.21 11.26 -32.29
CA LEU A 510 -4.32 10.79 -31.47
C LEU A 510 -5.61 11.59 -31.72
N TYR A 511 -5.53 12.91 -31.86
CA TYR A 511 -6.68 13.74 -32.20
C TYR A 511 -7.27 13.39 -33.58
N SER A 512 -6.41 13.05 -34.56
CA SER A 512 -6.87 12.60 -35.88
C SER A 512 -7.57 11.24 -35.85
N GLN A 513 -7.14 10.32 -34.98
CA GLN A 513 -7.73 8.98 -34.85
C GLN A 513 -9.05 9.00 -34.05
N LEU A 514 -9.20 9.94 -33.11
CA LEU A 514 -10.37 10.02 -32.21
C LEU A 514 -11.43 11.04 -32.67
N SER A 515 -11.14 11.88 -33.67
CA SER A 515 -12.11 12.84 -34.24
C SER A 515 -13.01 12.27 -35.34
N HIS A 516 -12.98 10.95 -35.58
CA HIS A 516 -14.00 10.28 -36.38
C HIS A 516 -15.36 10.32 -35.66
N LYS A 517 -16.12 11.35 -35.99
CA LYS A 517 -17.51 11.57 -35.57
C LYS A 517 -18.34 10.30 -35.80
N HIS A 518 -18.89 9.74 -34.73
CA HIS A 518 -20.10 8.93 -34.83
C HIS A 518 -21.25 9.86 -35.23
N ALA A 519 -21.65 9.77 -36.50
CA ALA A 519 -22.94 10.26 -36.96
C ALA A 519 -23.98 9.15 -36.73
N HIS A 520 -24.99 9.50 -35.93
CA HIS A 520 -26.20 8.77 -35.54
C HIS A 520 -26.09 7.74 -34.43
#